data_AF-A0A7S1AT24-F1
#
_entry.id   AF-A0A7S1AT24-F1
#
_cell.length_a   1.000
_cell.length_b   1.000
_cell.length_c   1.000
_cell.angle_alpha   90.00
_cell.angle_beta   90.00
_cell.angle_gamma   90.00
#
_symmetry.space_group_name_H-M   'P 1'
#
loop_
_entity.id
_entity.type
_entity.pdbx_description
1 polymer ?
#
loop_
_entity_poly.entity_id
_entity_poly.type
_entity_poly.pdbx_seq_one_letter_code
_entity_poly.pdbx_strand_id
1 'polypeptide(L)'
;LKLREFGPIRGDVLSVAFGAMSGWSRPAFLGRRASAPARQWQCNTLASGGPDFFSHPHVALPRRHSTVAQHQFLPREVLVASAMRTPIGAFCGTLANMPAPQLAGIAISAALRRANIDPEEVDSVVLGQALPSGCGQNVCRQAAMKAGLPAGVDCVSVNKACASGLRAVTMAAQTIALGLADV
;
A
#
# COMPACT_ATOMS: atom_id res chain seq x y z
N LEU A 1 29.02 41.21 -2.65
CA LEU A 1 27.58 41.42 -2.35
C LEU A 1 26.79 40.42 -3.20
N LYS A 2 26.22 39.30 -2.76
CA LYS A 2 25.86 38.74 -1.46
C LYS A 2 26.03 37.21 -1.58
N LEU A 3 26.68 36.59 -0.60
CA LEU A 3 26.64 35.15 -0.36
C LEU A 3 25.20 34.77 0.04
N ARG A 4 24.65 33.68 -0.52
CA ARG A 4 23.54 32.94 0.08
C ARG A 4 24.07 31.57 0.43
N GLU A 5 24.27 31.37 1.73
CA GLU A 5 24.51 30.10 2.37
C GLU A 5 23.29 29.21 2.15
N PHE A 6 23.46 28.10 1.42
CA PHE A 6 22.52 26.98 1.49
C PHE A 6 22.98 26.08 2.63
N GLY A 7 22.15 25.98 3.67
CA GLY A 7 22.33 25.04 4.77
C GLY A 7 22.26 23.57 4.32
N PRO A 8 22.51 22.61 5.24
CA PRO A 8 22.67 21.21 4.89
C PRO A 8 21.37 20.64 4.33
N ILE A 9 21.44 20.19 3.07
CA ILE A 9 20.36 19.58 2.31
C ILE A 9 20.02 18.26 3.02
N ARG A 10 18.99 18.27 3.86
CA ARG A 10 18.44 17.07 4.50
C ARG A 10 17.74 16.26 3.42
N GLY A 11 18.18 15.01 3.27
CA GLY A 11 17.79 14.13 2.17
C GLY A 11 16.29 13.86 2.13
N ASP A 12 15.66 14.32 1.05
CA ASP A 12 14.31 13.95 0.65
C ASP A 12 14.44 12.83 -0.38
N VAL A 13 13.99 11.62 -0.04
CA VAL A 13 14.17 10.42 -0.85
C VAL A 13 12.90 9.57 -0.80
N LEU A 14 12.55 8.98 -1.95
CA LEU A 14 11.22 9.10 -2.53
C LEU A 14 10.70 7.72 -2.95
N SER A 15 9.51 7.32 -2.49
CA SER A 15 8.92 6.03 -2.90
C SER A 15 7.46 6.17 -3.36
N VAL A 16 7.10 5.45 -4.42
CA VAL A 16 5.76 5.47 -5.01
C VAL A 16 5.10 4.10 -4.85
N ALA A 17 3.89 4.08 -4.28
CA ALA A 17 3.14 2.88 -3.93
C ALA A 17 1.87 2.72 -4.80
N PHE A 18 1.73 1.58 -5.50
CA PHE A 18 0.48 1.21 -6.21
C PHE A 18 -0.06 -0.15 -5.77
N GLY A 19 -1.35 -0.16 -5.41
CA GLY A 19 -2.13 -1.37 -5.18
C GLY A 19 -3.29 -1.48 -6.17
N ALA A 20 -3.28 -2.51 -7.00
CA ALA A 20 -4.45 -2.94 -7.77
C ALA A 20 -5.15 -4.07 -7.02
N MET A 21 -6.37 -3.81 -6.55
CA MET A 21 -7.24 -4.81 -5.92
C MET A 21 -8.18 -5.39 -6.98
N SER A 22 -8.02 -6.68 -7.31
CA SER A 22 -9.01 -7.42 -8.08
C SER A 22 -10.06 -8.00 -7.12
N GLY A 23 -11.32 -7.66 -7.38
CA GLY A 23 -12.48 -8.06 -6.59
C GLY A 23 -12.69 -9.57 -6.59
N TRP A 24 -13.04 -10.11 -5.42
CA TRP A 24 -13.51 -11.47 -5.27
C TRP A 24 -15.04 -11.51 -5.34
N SER A 25 -15.54 -12.23 -6.33
CA SER A 25 -16.96 -12.57 -6.50
C SER A 25 -17.38 -13.60 -5.46
N ARG A 26 -18.47 -13.34 -4.73
CA ARG A 26 -19.14 -14.34 -3.89
C ARG A 26 -19.90 -15.31 -4.82
N PRO A 27 -19.74 -16.64 -4.74
CA PRO A 27 -20.67 -17.53 -5.38
C PRO A 27 -21.98 -17.59 -4.57
N ALA A 28 -23.09 -17.41 -5.28
CA ALA A 28 -24.43 -17.62 -4.77
C ALA A 28 -24.65 -19.11 -4.46
N PHE A 29 -24.97 -19.45 -3.21
CA PHE A 29 -25.46 -20.77 -2.83
C PHE A 29 -26.95 -20.66 -2.53
N LEU A 30 -27.77 -21.04 -3.52
CA LEU A 30 -29.21 -21.11 -3.41
C LEU A 30 -29.61 -22.50 -2.91
N GLY A 31 -30.29 -22.58 -1.77
CA GLY A 31 -31.27 -23.64 -1.50
C GLY A 31 -30.89 -24.73 -0.47
N ARG A 32 -31.20 -24.48 0.80
CA ARG A 32 -32.14 -25.32 1.58
C ARG A 32 -32.61 -24.56 2.82
N ARG A 33 -33.92 -24.22 2.83
CA ARG A 33 -34.63 -23.74 4.03
C ARG A 33 -34.66 -24.88 5.05
N ALA A 34 -34.12 -24.63 6.23
CA ALA A 34 -34.52 -25.31 7.45
C ALA A 34 -34.64 -24.23 8.54
N SER A 35 -35.87 -24.03 9.00
CA SER A 35 -36.26 -23.13 10.08
C SER A 35 -35.76 -23.67 11.42
N ALA A 36 -34.89 -22.92 12.10
CA ALA A 36 -34.57 -23.11 13.51
C ALA A 36 -34.70 -21.74 14.23
N PRO A 37 -35.26 -21.70 15.46
CA PRO A 37 -35.77 -20.48 16.05
C PRO A 37 -34.64 -19.54 16.50
N ALA A 38 -34.88 -18.24 16.31
CA ALA A 38 -34.07 -17.15 16.82
C ALA A 38 -33.92 -17.29 18.34
N ARG A 39 -32.73 -17.69 18.80
CA ARG A 39 -32.33 -17.48 20.20
C ARG A 39 -31.84 -16.04 20.31
N GLN A 40 -32.78 -15.19 20.66
CA GLN A 40 -32.56 -13.90 21.28
C GLN A 40 -31.60 -14.10 22.47
N TRP A 41 -30.33 -13.73 22.30
CA TRP A 41 -29.42 -13.59 23.43
C TRP A 41 -29.91 -12.39 24.26
N GLN A 42 -30.83 -12.69 25.18
CA GLN A 42 -31.21 -11.79 26.24
C GLN A 42 -29.98 -11.58 27.12
N CYS A 43 -29.47 -10.35 27.10
CA CYS A 43 -28.55 -9.85 28.08
C CYS A 43 -29.32 -9.72 29.41
N ASN A 44 -29.41 -10.81 30.17
CA ASN A 44 -29.93 -10.77 31.54
C ASN A 44 -28.76 -10.57 32.49
N THR A 45 -28.56 -9.31 32.83
CA THR A 45 -28.41 -8.80 34.20
C THR A 45 -28.46 -9.88 35.29
N LEU A 46 -27.29 -10.29 35.76
CA LEU A 46 -27.10 -10.74 37.14
C LEU A 46 -26.46 -9.59 37.90
N ALA A 47 -27.34 -8.70 38.36
CA ALA A 47 -27.07 -7.78 39.44
C ALA A 47 -27.07 -8.58 40.75
N SER A 48 -25.88 -8.91 41.24
CA SER A 48 -25.66 -9.22 42.66
C SER A 48 -24.26 -8.70 43.00
N GLY A 49 -24.23 -7.54 43.65
CA GLY A 49 -23.02 -6.81 43.96
C GLY A 49 -22.11 -7.52 44.95
N GLY A 50 -20.81 -7.39 44.71
CA GLY A 50 -19.79 -7.24 45.75
C GLY A 50 -19.21 -5.82 45.63
N PRO A 51 -18.91 -5.12 46.74
CA PRO A 51 -18.30 -3.81 46.67
C PRO A 51 -16.82 -3.97 46.26
N ASP A 52 -16.27 -2.96 45.60
CA ASP A 52 -14.82 -2.70 45.51
C ASP A 52 -14.00 -3.31 44.35
N PHE A 53 -14.58 -3.50 43.16
CA PHE A 53 -13.76 -3.65 41.93
C PHE A 53 -13.59 -2.35 41.11
N PHE A 54 -14.33 -1.30 41.44
CA PHE A 54 -14.38 -0.02 40.71
C PHE A 54 -13.72 1.16 41.44
N SER A 55 -12.74 0.91 42.31
CA SER A 55 -11.94 1.94 42.97
C SER A 55 -10.49 1.98 42.48
N HIS A 56 -10.25 1.59 41.22
CA HIS A 56 -9.00 2.00 40.57
C HIS A 56 -9.11 3.49 40.25
N PRO A 57 -8.23 4.36 40.78
CA PRO A 57 -8.22 5.74 40.35
C PRO A 57 -8.07 5.74 38.83
N HIS A 58 -8.93 6.49 38.15
CA HIS A 58 -8.68 6.89 36.77
C HIS A 58 -7.35 7.63 36.77
N VAL A 59 -6.25 6.90 36.56
CA VAL A 59 -4.99 7.49 36.14
C VAL A 59 -5.33 8.10 34.79
N ALA A 60 -5.58 9.41 34.80
CA ALA A 60 -5.58 10.21 33.61
C ALA A 60 -4.17 10.02 33.02
N LEU A 61 -4.04 9.07 32.11
CA LEU A 61 -2.86 8.97 31.27
C LEU A 61 -2.68 10.37 30.71
N PRO A 62 -1.50 11.00 30.89
CA PRO A 62 -1.27 12.30 30.31
C PRO A 62 -1.66 12.18 28.85
N ARG A 63 -2.54 13.07 28.38
CA ARG A 63 -2.70 13.28 26.94
C ARG A 63 -1.33 13.77 26.49
N ARG A 64 -0.47 12.82 26.17
CA ARG A 64 0.78 13.09 25.50
C ARG A 64 0.34 13.69 24.19
N HIS A 65 0.35 15.02 24.12
CA HIS A 65 0.87 15.68 22.93
C HIS A 65 2.29 15.16 22.79
N SER A 66 2.39 13.97 22.23
CA SER A 66 3.65 13.30 22.06
C SER A 66 4.36 14.07 20.96
N THR A 67 5.28 14.93 21.36
CA THR A 67 6.60 14.98 20.74
C THR A 67 7.16 13.55 20.84
N VAL A 68 6.66 12.63 20.01
CA VAL A 68 7.29 11.32 19.85
C VAL A 68 8.61 11.66 19.19
N ALA A 69 9.70 11.67 19.97
CA ALA A 69 11.00 11.37 19.39
C ALA A 69 10.81 9.99 18.76
N GLN A 70 10.61 9.98 17.44
CA GLN A 70 10.28 8.78 16.68
C GLN A 70 11.41 7.80 16.93
N HIS A 71 11.10 6.63 17.51
CA HIS A 71 12.00 5.49 17.38
C HIS A 71 12.06 5.17 15.89
N GLN A 72 13.09 5.68 15.21
CA GLN A 72 13.41 5.33 13.83
C GLN A 72 13.80 3.85 13.83
N PHE A 73 12.81 2.99 13.54
CA PHE A 73 12.99 1.55 13.41
C PHE A 73 13.74 1.18 12.12
N LEU A 74 13.75 2.09 11.14
CA LEU A 74 14.46 1.92 9.87
C LEU A 74 15.74 2.78 9.85
N PRO A 75 16.84 2.29 9.24
CA PRO A 75 18.12 2.98 9.19
C PRO A 75 18.08 4.31 8.42
N ARG A 76 17.22 4.42 7.40
CA ARG A 76 16.91 5.66 6.70
C ARG A 76 15.42 5.93 6.75
N GLU A 77 15.05 7.21 6.77
CA GLU A 77 13.67 7.65 6.65
C GLU A 77 13.18 7.43 5.21
N VAL A 78 11.97 6.93 5.05
CA VAL A 78 11.37 6.62 3.76
C VAL A 78 10.05 7.35 3.65
N LEU A 79 9.88 8.09 2.55
CA LEU A 79 8.72 8.94 2.32
C LEU A 79 7.93 8.47 1.09
N VAL A 80 6.62 8.72 1.10
CA VAL A 80 5.75 8.51 -0.07
C VAL A 80 5.52 9.84 -0.76
N ALA A 81 6.08 10.05 -1.94
CA ALA A 81 5.93 11.33 -2.65
C ALA A 81 4.64 11.44 -3.44
N SER A 82 4.19 10.33 -4.04
CA SER A 82 2.89 10.29 -4.70
C SER A 82 2.26 8.90 -4.67
N ALA A 83 0.94 8.91 -4.79
CA ALA A 83 0.13 7.72 -5.01
C ALA A 83 -0.95 8.06 -6.03
N MET A 84 -1.10 7.20 -7.03
CA MET A 84 -2.23 7.23 -7.95
C MET A 84 -2.87 5.84 -7.98
N ARG A 85 -3.97 5.72 -8.71
CA ARG A 85 -4.54 4.42 -9.07
C ARG A 85 -5.36 4.56 -10.33
N THR A 86 -5.54 3.47 -11.05
CA THR A 86 -6.53 3.41 -12.13
C THR A 86 -7.96 3.28 -11.54
N PRO A 87 -9.00 3.60 -12.32
CA PRO A 87 -10.37 3.20 -12.01
C PRO A 87 -10.48 1.68 -11.87
N ILE A 88 -11.40 1.21 -11.02
CA ILE A 88 -11.67 -0.22 -10.86
C ILE A 88 -12.81 -0.57 -11.82
N GLY A 89 -12.53 -1.46 -12.77
CA GLY A 89 -13.52 -1.96 -13.72
C GLY A 89 -14.37 -3.09 -13.13
N ALA A 90 -15.60 -3.22 -13.62
CA ALA A 90 -16.41 -4.42 -13.40
C ALA A 90 -15.81 -5.61 -14.17
N PHE A 91 -16.08 -6.84 -13.68
CA PHE A 91 -15.68 -8.06 -14.37
C PHE A 91 -16.30 -8.10 -15.78
N CYS A 92 -15.48 -8.39 -16.79
CA CYS A 92 -15.85 -8.31 -18.21
C CYS A 92 -16.41 -6.94 -18.65
N GLY A 93 -16.04 -5.85 -17.95
CA GLY A 93 -16.46 -4.49 -18.28
C GLY A 93 -15.53 -3.78 -19.27
N THR A 94 -15.51 -2.44 -19.21
CA THR A 94 -14.78 -1.58 -20.15
C THR A 94 -13.26 -1.78 -20.17
N LEU A 95 -12.67 -2.26 -19.06
CA LEU A 95 -11.23 -2.52 -18.93
C LEU A 95 -10.84 -3.97 -19.27
N ALA A 96 -11.78 -4.83 -19.68
CA ALA A 96 -11.52 -6.26 -19.87
C ALA A 96 -10.46 -6.57 -20.94
N ASN A 97 -10.36 -5.73 -21.97
CA ASN A 97 -9.39 -5.89 -23.06
C ASN A 97 -8.01 -5.27 -22.74
N MET A 98 -7.84 -4.65 -21.56
CA MET A 98 -6.58 -4.04 -21.18
C MET A 98 -5.75 -4.98 -20.29
N PRO A 99 -4.56 -5.41 -20.72
CA PRO A 99 -3.71 -6.28 -19.92
C PRO A 99 -3.19 -5.56 -18.67
N ALA A 100 -3.03 -6.29 -17.57
CA ALA A 100 -2.63 -5.73 -16.27
C ALA A 100 -1.35 -4.86 -16.29
N PRO A 101 -0.26 -5.24 -17.02
CA PRO A 101 0.93 -4.40 -17.12
C PRO A 101 0.66 -3.03 -17.76
N GLN A 102 -0.35 -2.91 -18.63
CA GLN A 102 -0.70 -1.63 -19.25
C GLN A 102 -1.42 -0.71 -18.26
N LEU A 103 -2.35 -1.26 -17.47
CA LEU A 103 -2.97 -0.53 -16.37
C LEU A 103 -1.92 -0.07 -15.35
N ALA A 104 -0.97 -0.95 -15.01
CA ALA A 104 0.14 -0.63 -14.12
C ALA A 104 1.04 0.48 -14.69
N GLY A 105 1.41 0.43 -15.98
CA GLY A 105 2.22 1.46 -16.62
C GLY A 105 1.54 2.84 -16.64
N ILE A 106 0.23 2.90 -16.87
CA ILE A 106 -0.55 4.14 -16.77
C ILE A 106 -0.51 4.68 -15.33
N ALA A 107 -0.66 3.80 -14.36
CA ALA A 107 -0.57 4.16 -12.94
C ALA A 107 0.81 4.78 -12.62
N ILE A 108 1.89 4.04 -12.91
CA ILE A 108 3.28 4.46 -12.61
C ILE A 108 3.59 5.82 -13.25
N SER A 109 3.33 5.97 -14.56
CA SER A 109 3.59 7.24 -15.26
C SER A 109 2.79 8.42 -14.68
N ALA A 110 1.54 8.20 -14.24
CA ALA A 110 0.74 9.23 -13.61
C ALA A 110 1.28 9.63 -12.23
N ALA A 111 1.83 8.70 -11.45
CA ALA A 111 2.48 9.04 -10.18
C ALA A 111 3.78 9.82 -10.36
N LEU A 112 4.67 9.38 -11.27
CA LEU A 112 5.90 10.09 -11.57
C LEU A 112 5.62 11.54 -12.01
N ARG A 113 4.65 11.73 -12.92
CA ARG A 113 4.20 13.06 -13.34
C ARG A 113 3.63 13.89 -12.19
N ARG A 114 2.84 13.28 -11.30
CA ARG A 114 2.23 14.00 -10.16
C ARG A 114 3.27 14.43 -9.12
N ALA A 115 4.32 13.63 -8.91
CA ALA A 115 5.42 13.96 -8.02
C ALA A 115 6.53 14.79 -8.70
N ASN A 116 6.43 15.05 -10.00
CA ASN A 116 7.42 15.80 -10.78
C ASN A 116 8.83 15.19 -10.70
N ILE A 117 8.91 13.86 -10.85
CA ILE A 117 10.15 13.08 -10.87
C ILE A 117 10.48 12.71 -12.31
N ASP A 118 11.74 12.82 -12.69
CA ASP A 118 12.21 12.36 -13.99
C ASP A 118 12.24 10.81 -14.02
N PRO A 119 11.69 10.15 -15.05
CA PRO A 119 11.82 8.70 -15.21
C PRO A 119 13.27 8.17 -15.14
N GLU A 120 14.28 8.99 -15.43
CA GLU A 120 15.71 8.63 -15.32
C GLU A 120 16.20 8.51 -13.87
N GLU A 121 15.54 9.15 -12.91
CA GLU A 121 15.92 9.12 -11.50
C GLU A 121 15.46 7.84 -10.79
N VAL A 122 14.61 7.02 -11.42
CA VAL A 122 14.04 5.81 -10.80
C VAL A 122 15.04 4.66 -10.85
N ASP A 123 15.42 4.16 -9.67
CA ASP A 123 16.38 3.06 -9.56
C ASP A 123 15.70 1.70 -9.63
N SER A 124 14.54 1.58 -8.96
CA SER A 124 13.87 0.30 -8.78
C SER A 124 12.35 0.37 -8.87
N VAL A 125 11.73 -0.65 -9.47
CA VAL A 125 10.28 -0.79 -9.54
C VAL A 125 9.87 -2.13 -8.96
N VAL A 126 9.00 -2.08 -7.95
CA VAL A 126 8.37 -3.27 -7.37
C VAL A 126 6.89 -3.28 -7.69
N LEU A 127 6.42 -4.30 -8.42
CA LEU A 127 5.02 -4.42 -8.83
C LEU A 127 4.35 -5.63 -8.16
N GLY A 128 3.24 -5.37 -7.48
CA GLY A 128 2.41 -6.41 -6.87
C GLY A 128 1.30 -6.92 -7.79
N GLN A 129 1.28 -8.22 -8.12
CA GLN A 129 0.18 -8.83 -8.89
C GLN A 129 -0.13 -10.26 -8.41
N ALA A 130 -1.41 -10.49 -8.04
CA ALA A 130 -1.87 -11.77 -7.50
C ALA A 130 -1.98 -12.89 -8.55
N LEU A 131 -2.43 -12.56 -9.76
CA LEU A 131 -2.66 -13.50 -10.85
C LEU A 131 -1.91 -13.00 -12.10
N PRO A 132 -0.67 -13.46 -12.34
CA PRO A 132 0.13 -13.04 -13.51
C PRO A 132 -0.28 -13.70 -14.83
N SER A 133 -1.21 -14.67 -14.80
CA SER A 133 -1.66 -15.41 -15.99
C SER A 133 -2.10 -14.47 -17.11
N GLY A 134 -1.69 -14.77 -18.35
CA GLY A 134 -2.00 -13.97 -19.54
C GLY A 134 -1.16 -12.69 -19.72
N CYS A 135 -0.26 -12.37 -18.79
CA CYS A 135 0.60 -11.18 -18.87
C CYS A 135 2.01 -11.47 -19.42
N GLY A 136 2.37 -12.74 -19.66
CA GLY A 136 3.71 -13.12 -20.12
C GLY A 136 4.78 -13.04 -19.02
N GLN A 137 6.05 -12.94 -19.43
CA GLN A 137 7.19 -12.89 -18.51
C GLN A 137 7.39 -11.49 -17.91
N ASN A 138 7.84 -11.47 -16.65
CA ASN A 138 8.20 -10.26 -15.89
C ASN A 138 7.22 -9.09 -16.07
N VAL A 139 6.05 -9.20 -15.41
CA VAL A 139 4.97 -8.21 -15.44
C VAL A 139 5.47 -6.82 -15.02
N CYS A 140 6.33 -6.75 -14.00
CA CYS A 140 6.93 -5.49 -13.54
C CYS A 140 7.71 -4.79 -14.66
N ARG A 141 8.58 -5.53 -15.34
CA ARG A 141 9.37 -4.98 -16.46
C ARG A 141 8.48 -4.49 -17.60
N GLN A 142 7.43 -5.22 -17.93
CA GLN A 142 6.47 -4.77 -18.95
C GLN A 142 5.73 -3.49 -18.54
N ALA A 143 5.38 -3.36 -17.27
CA ALA A 143 4.74 -2.15 -16.74
C ALA A 143 5.70 -0.95 -16.76
N ALA A 144 6.96 -1.15 -16.37
CA ALA A 144 8.00 -0.11 -16.39
C ALA A 144 8.25 0.40 -17.82
N MET A 145 8.39 -0.48 -18.80
CA MET A 145 8.53 -0.09 -20.21
C MET A 145 7.30 0.69 -20.71
N LYS A 146 6.08 0.28 -20.33
CA LYS A 146 4.84 0.99 -20.71
C LYS A 146 4.69 2.34 -20.01
N ALA A 147 5.34 2.53 -18.86
CA ALA A 147 5.39 3.81 -18.15
C ALA A 147 6.48 4.76 -18.68
N GLY A 148 7.33 4.30 -19.61
CA GLY A 148 8.41 5.09 -20.19
C GLY A 148 9.69 5.13 -19.36
N LEU A 149 9.89 4.17 -18.46
CA LEU A 149 11.13 4.07 -17.68
C LEU A 149 12.28 3.50 -18.52
N PRO A 150 13.54 3.86 -18.20
CA PRO A 150 14.69 3.32 -18.89
C PRO A 150 14.82 1.80 -18.73
N ALA A 151 15.43 1.16 -19.73
CA ALA A 151 15.68 -0.28 -19.70
C ALA A 151 16.72 -0.70 -18.65
N GLY A 152 17.44 0.23 -18.02
CA GLY A 152 18.39 -0.08 -16.94
C GLY A 152 17.73 -0.37 -15.59
N VAL A 153 16.50 0.10 -15.37
CA VAL A 153 15.83 0.10 -14.06
C VAL A 153 15.60 -1.33 -13.55
N ASP A 154 15.88 -1.58 -12.28
CA ASP A 154 15.61 -2.89 -11.67
C ASP A 154 14.10 -3.10 -11.51
N CYS A 155 13.62 -4.30 -11.80
CA CYS A 155 12.18 -4.60 -11.88
C CYS A 155 11.86 -5.93 -11.20
N VAL A 156 11.18 -5.86 -10.05
CA VAL A 156 10.77 -7.04 -9.28
C VAL A 156 9.25 -7.18 -9.29
N SER A 157 8.76 -8.37 -9.64
CA SER A 157 7.34 -8.73 -9.54
C SER A 157 7.11 -9.54 -8.26
N VAL A 158 6.15 -9.14 -7.44
CA VAL A 158 5.81 -9.83 -6.19
C VAL A 158 4.36 -10.31 -6.18
N ASN A 159 4.17 -11.53 -5.68
CA ASN A 159 2.86 -12.12 -5.47
C ASN A 159 2.68 -12.53 -4.01
N LYS A 160 1.76 -11.84 -3.33
CA LYS A 160 1.24 -12.17 -2.00
C LYS A 160 -0.29 -12.10 -2.02
N ALA A 161 -0.92 -12.71 -3.02
CA ALA A 161 -2.37 -12.69 -3.22
C ALA A 161 -2.95 -11.27 -3.08
N CYS A 162 -4.00 -11.07 -2.30
CA CYS A 162 -4.63 -9.77 -2.07
C CYS A 162 -3.69 -8.72 -1.46
N ALA A 163 -2.60 -9.15 -0.79
CA ALA A 163 -1.63 -8.28 -0.16
C ALA A 163 -0.43 -7.93 -1.06
N SER A 164 -0.46 -8.31 -2.35
CA SER A 164 0.68 -8.08 -3.27
C SER A 164 1.05 -6.61 -3.41
N GLY A 165 0.05 -5.71 -3.50
CA GLY A 165 0.29 -4.27 -3.59
C GLY A 165 1.01 -3.74 -2.35
N LEU A 166 0.51 -4.04 -1.15
CA LEU A 166 1.15 -3.60 0.09
C LEU A 166 2.54 -4.24 0.27
N ARG A 167 2.72 -5.49 -0.14
CA ARG A 167 4.04 -6.14 -0.12
C ARG A 167 5.04 -5.42 -1.02
N ALA A 168 4.62 -4.93 -2.18
CA ALA A 168 5.47 -4.12 -3.05
C ALA A 168 5.95 -2.85 -2.34
N VAL A 169 5.05 -2.15 -1.65
CA VAL A 169 5.39 -0.96 -0.84
C VAL A 169 6.39 -1.29 0.27
N THR A 170 6.15 -2.38 1.01
CA THR A 170 7.07 -2.79 2.08
C THR A 170 8.45 -3.13 1.54
N MET A 171 8.53 -3.81 0.38
CA MET A 171 9.81 -4.15 -0.25
C MET A 171 10.54 -2.90 -0.75
N ALA A 172 9.85 -1.96 -1.42
CA ALA A 172 10.45 -0.70 -1.84
C ALA A 172 10.99 0.11 -0.65
N ALA A 173 10.22 0.18 0.44
CA ALA A 173 10.67 0.84 1.66
C ALA A 173 11.90 0.16 2.29
N GLN A 174 11.98 -1.18 2.24
CA GLN A 174 13.16 -1.91 2.70
C GLN A 174 14.38 -1.62 1.83
N THR A 175 14.22 -1.56 0.51
CA THR A 175 15.30 -1.24 -0.44
C THR A 175 15.89 0.15 -0.15
N ILE A 176 15.04 1.16 0.03
CA ILE A 176 15.48 2.53 0.33
C ILE A 176 16.06 2.65 1.74
N ALA A 177 15.41 2.04 2.73
CA ALA A 177 15.88 2.07 4.10
C ALA A 177 17.30 1.49 4.24
N LEU A 178 17.60 0.43 3.48
CA LEU A 178 18.91 -0.23 3.45
C LEU A 178 19.95 0.48 2.55
N GLY A 179 19.56 1.52 1.82
CA GLY A 179 20.44 2.25 0.91
C GLY A 179 20.79 1.49 -0.37
N LEU A 180 19.92 0.58 -0.81
CA LEU A 180 20.10 -0.16 -2.08
C LEU A 180 19.52 0.59 -3.30
N ALA A 181 18.63 1.54 -3.06
CA ALA A 181 18.03 2.46 -4.03
C ALA A 181 17.68 3.77 -3.31
N ASP A 182 17.54 4.86 -4.06
CA ASP A 182 16.99 6.12 -3.54
C ASP A 182 15.57 6.36 -4.10
N VAL A 183 15.24 5.90 -5.32
CA VAL A 183 13.89 6.11 -5.92
C VAL A 183 13.23 4.82 -6.41
#